data_AF-A0A6L3C7J7-F1
#
_entry.id   AF-A0A6L3C7J7-F1
#
_cell.length_a   1.000
_cell.length_b   1.000
_cell.length_c   1.000
_cell.angle_alpha   90.00
_cell.angle_beta   90.00
_cell.angle_gamma   90.00
#
_symmetry.space_group_name_H-M   'P 1'
#
loop_
_entity.id
_entity.type
_entity.pdbx_description
1 polymer ?
#
loop_
_entity_poly.entity_id
_entity_poly.type
_entity_poly.pdbx_seq_one_letter_code
_entity_poly.pdbx_strand_id
1 'polypeptide(L)'
;MSDLIKKDENLIIRYRSQSLRFLQDAMDQIRTGRWDRCEEFLWGSLTLAVKGVALGRGMKLGGTKAVEDYAYELGQENHDRRIREAFLKLKNFGETAELVNESRIRADHLVACLEDITGAVDKLWDLAPGGDTLSKLLRGDFDQPDQLKESNGESDI
;
A
#
# COMPACT_ATOMS: atom_id res chain seq x y z
N MET A 1 -18.24 21.73 -7.32
CA MET A 1 -17.75 21.12 -6.06
C MET A 1 -17.86 19.60 -6.07
N SER A 2 -18.89 19.02 -6.69
CA SER A 2 -19.13 17.57 -6.76
C SER A 2 -18.07 16.77 -7.55
N ASP A 3 -17.46 17.36 -8.59
CA ASP A 3 -16.49 16.65 -9.44
C ASP A 3 -15.11 16.48 -8.79
N LEU A 4 -14.74 17.36 -7.86
CA LEU A 4 -13.46 17.27 -7.16
C LEU A 4 -13.47 16.13 -6.15
N ILE A 5 -14.57 15.99 -5.41
CA ILE A 5 -14.81 14.90 -4.46
C ILE A 5 -14.81 13.56 -5.20
N LYS A 6 -15.53 13.46 -6.33
CA LYS A 6 -15.51 12.25 -7.17
C LYS A 6 -14.13 11.92 -7.74
N LYS A 7 -13.31 12.93 -8.09
CA LYS A 7 -11.93 12.72 -8.57
C LYS A 7 -11.04 12.18 -7.47
N ASP A 8 -11.14 12.72 -6.26
CA ASP A 8 -10.35 12.27 -5.12
C ASP A 8 -10.79 10.86 -4.68
N GLU A 9 -12.09 10.54 -4.69
CA GLU A 9 -12.60 9.17 -4.47
C GLU A 9 -12.04 8.16 -5.48
N ASN A 10 -12.07 8.49 -6.78
CA ASN A 10 -11.49 7.64 -7.83
C ASN A 10 -9.97 7.44 -7.64
N LEU A 11 -9.27 8.47 -7.16
CA LEU A 11 -7.84 8.39 -6.90
C LEU A 11 -7.54 7.51 -5.68
N ILE A 12 -8.35 7.59 -4.62
CA ILE A 12 -8.25 6.68 -3.46
C ILE A 12 -8.46 5.23 -3.90
N ILE A 13 -9.47 4.95 -4.74
CA ILE A 13 -9.71 3.60 -5.29
C ILE A 13 -8.48 3.11 -6.06
N ARG A 14 -7.88 3.95 -6.91
CA ARG A 14 -6.66 3.59 -7.66
C ARG A 14 -5.47 3.31 -6.73
N TYR A 15 -5.23 4.17 -5.73
CA TYR A 15 -4.19 3.95 -4.73
C TYR A 15 -4.40 2.63 -4.00
N ARG A 16 -5.67 2.30 -3.68
CA ARG A 16 -6.02 1.05 -3.04
C ARG A 16 -5.73 -0.16 -3.91
N SER A 17 -6.26 -0.21 -5.12
CA SER A 17 -6.04 -1.34 -6.03
C SER A 17 -4.54 -1.57 -6.32
N GLN A 18 -3.77 -0.48 -6.46
CA GLN A 18 -2.33 -0.58 -6.70
C GLN A 18 -1.55 -0.97 -5.44
N SER A 19 -1.93 -0.47 -4.25
CA SER A 19 -1.34 -0.86 -2.97
C SER A 19 -1.49 -2.36 -2.72
N LEU A 20 -2.67 -2.90 -3.01
CA LEU A 20 -2.99 -4.31 -2.82
C LEU A 20 -2.28 -5.21 -3.83
N ARG A 21 -2.16 -4.74 -5.09
CA ARG A 21 -1.36 -5.44 -6.10
C ARG A 21 0.11 -5.56 -5.68
N PHE A 22 0.69 -4.48 -5.15
CA PHE A 22 2.06 -4.54 -4.64
C PHE A 22 2.22 -5.51 -3.46
N LEU A 23 1.26 -5.60 -2.53
CA LEU A 23 1.32 -6.64 -1.50
C LEU A 23 1.31 -8.05 -2.11
N GLN A 24 0.43 -8.28 -3.08
CA GLN A 24 0.38 -9.57 -3.77
C GLN A 24 1.71 -9.90 -4.46
N ASP A 25 2.29 -8.93 -5.18
CA ASP A 25 3.58 -9.08 -5.84
C ASP A 25 4.70 -9.40 -4.83
N ALA A 26 4.70 -8.74 -3.66
CA ALA A 26 5.63 -9.05 -2.57
C ALA A 26 5.44 -10.48 -2.06
N MET A 27 4.20 -10.92 -1.81
CA MET A 27 3.90 -12.28 -1.37
C MET A 27 4.36 -13.32 -2.39
N ASP A 28 4.23 -13.03 -3.68
CA ASP A 28 4.68 -13.92 -4.75
C ASP A 28 6.21 -14.01 -4.82
N GLN A 29 6.94 -12.90 -4.62
CA GLN A 29 8.40 -12.95 -4.49
C GLN A 29 8.84 -13.81 -3.29
N ILE A 30 8.16 -13.68 -2.15
CA ILE A 30 8.44 -14.45 -0.93
C ILE A 30 8.26 -15.96 -1.14
N ARG A 31 7.17 -16.36 -1.82
CA ARG A 31 6.94 -17.78 -2.18
C ARG A 31 8.07 -18.34 -3.04
N THR A 32 8.72 -17.50 -3.84
CA THR A 32 9.88 -17.89 -4.66
C THR A 32 11.23 -17.71 -3.97
N GLY A 33 11.24 -17.28 -2.69
CA GLY A 33 12.46 -17.05 -1.91
C GLY A 33 13.24 -15.79 -2.29
N ARG A 34 12.67 -14.89 -3.09
CA ARG A 34 13.33 -13.64 -3.54
C ARG A 34 13.02 -12.47 -2.61
N TRP A 35 13.59 -12.53 -1.40
CA TRP A 35 13.35 -11.54 -0.35
C TRP A 35 13.88 -10.14 -0.70
N ASP A 36 14.99 -10.08 -1.44
CA ASP A 36 15.64 -8.86 -1.94
C ASP A 36 14.71 -7.97 -2.76
N ARG A 37 13.74 -8.58 -3.46
CA ARG A 37 12.79 -7.85 -4.31
C ARG A 37 11.52 -7.41 -3.60
N CYS A 38 11.31 -7.85 -2.36
CA CYS A 38 10.06 -7.58 -1.65
C CYS A 38 10.01 -6.14 -1.12
N GLU A 39 11.17 -5.55 -0.81
CA GLU A 39 11.25 -4.24 -0.19
C GLU A 39 10.52 -3.17 -1.03
N GLU A 40 10.81 -3.08 -2.33
CA GLU A 40 10.21 -2.07 -3.21
C GLU A 40 8.68 -2.20 -3.27
N PHE A 41 8.18 -3.43 -3.35
CA PHE A 41 6.75 -3.71 -3.37
C PHE A 41 6.08 -3.34 -2.04
N LEU A 42 6.68 -3.70 -0.91
CA LEU A 42 6.19 -3.36 0.42
C LEU A 42 6.21 -1.83 0.63
N TRP A 43 7.25 -1.14 0.15
CA TRP A 43 7.39 0.31 0.19
C TRP A 43 6.28 0.99 -0.62
N GLY A 44 6.07 0.52 -1.85
CA GLY A 44 5.03 1.02 -2.76
C GLY A 44 3.64 0.83 -2.18
N SER A 45 3.36 -0.35 -1.61
CA SER A 45 2.07 -0.64 -0.99
C SER A 45 1.76 0.30 0.17
N LEU A 46 2.70 0.42 1.11
CA LEU A 46 2.54 1.25 2.32
C LEU A 46 2.38 2.73 1.96
N THR A 47 3.16 3.22 0.99
CA THR A 47 3.08 4.59 0.49
C THR A 47 1.69 4.94 -0.02
N LEU A 48 1.11 4.06 -0.82
CA LEU A 48 -0.20 4.29 -1.43
C LEU A 48 -1.31 4.25 -0.38
N ALA A 49 -1.20 3.37 0.62
CA ALA A 49 -2.13 3.33 1.75
C ALA A 49 -2.12 4.64 2.54
N VAL A 50 -0.93 5.15 2.88
CA VAL A 50 -0.77 6.41 3.60
C VAL A 50 -1.28 7.60 2.77
N LYS A 51 -0.97 7.64 1.46
CA LYS A 51 -1.52 8.64 0.55
C LYS A 51 -3.04 8.58 0.45
N GLY A 52 -3.62 7.38 0.50
CA GLY A 52 -5.07 7.18 0.54
C GLY A 52 -5.73 7.80 1.77
N VAL A 53 -5.15 7.58 2.95
CA VAL A 53 -5.62 8.20 4.21
C VAL A 53 -5.49 9.72 4.16
N ALA A 54 -4.33 10.23 3.76
CA ALA A 54 -4.10 11.67 3.67
C ALA A 54 -5.07 12.34 2.68
N LEU A 55 -5.29 11.72 1.53
CA LEU A 55 -6.24 12.21 0.53
C LEU A 55 -7.67 12.18 1.04
N GLY A 56 -8.04 11.18 1.83
CA GLY A 56 -9.31 11.13 2.55
C GLY A 56 -9.51 12.26 3.56
N ARG A 57 -8.40 12.81 4.09
CA ARG A 57 -8.40 14.03 4.93
C ARG A 57 -8.22 15.32 4.13
N GLY A 58 -8.27 15.26 2.79
CA GLY A 58 -8.12 16.42 1.90
C GLY A 58 -6.67 16.88 1.67
N MET A 59 -5.67 16.08 2.08
CA MET A 59 -4.25 16.39 1.94
C MET A 59 -3.59 15.55 0.84
N LYS A 60 -2.79 16.18 -0.02
CA LYS A 60 -2.00 15.48 -1.05
C LYS A 60 -0.54 15.44 -0.66
N LEU A 61 -0.05 14.25 -0.31
CA LEU A 61 1.34 14.05 0.08
C LEU A 61 2.25 13.92 -1.14
N GLY A 62 3.25 14.80 -1.22
CA GLY A 62 4.29 14.81 -2.24
C GLY A 62 5.62 14.32 -1.69
N GLY A 63 6.22 13.34 -2.36
CA GLY A 63 7.55 12.82 -2.01
C GLY A 63 7.54 11.81 -0.86
N THR A 64 8.65 11.08 -0.77
CA THR A 64 8.87 9.96 0.16
C THR A 64 8.86 10.41 1.62
N LYS A 65 9.59 11.48 1.94
CA LYS A 65 9.73 11.99 3.31
C LYS A 65 8.39 12.45 3.92
N ALA A 66 7.58 13.17 3.14
CA ALA A 66 6.26 13.62 3.62
C ALA A 66 5.32 12.45 3.93
N VAL A 67 5.45 11.34 3.20
CA VAL A 67 4.67 10.12 3.45
C VAL A 67 5.12 9.44 4.74
N GLU A 68 6.44 9.32 4.96
CA GLU A 68 6.99 8.75 6.19
C GLU A 68 6.61 9.56 7.43
N ASP A 69 6.81 10.89 7.38
CA ASP A 69 6.49 11.80 8.48
C ASP A 69 4.99 11.73 8.82
N TYR A 70 4.13 11.74 7.79
CA TYR A 70 2.68 11.62 7.99
C TYR A 70 2.28 10.25 8.55
N ALA A 71 2.90 9.15 8.11
CA ALA A 71 2.62 7.84 8.68
C ALA A 71 3.05 7.74 10.15
N TYR A 72 4.17 8.37 10.51
CA TYR A 72 4.63 8.44 11.90
C TYR A 72 3.65 9.22 12.78
N GLU A 73 3.20 10.40 12.32
CA GLU A 73 2.17 11.20 13.00
C GLU A 73 0.86 10.42 13.14
N LEU A 74 0.38 9.80 12.06
CA LEU A 74 -0.84 9.00 12.05
C LEU A 74 -0.75 7.81 13.02
N GLY A 75 0.40 7.16 13.11
CA GLY A 75 0.64 6.09 14.08
C GLY A 75 0.69 6.58 15.53
N GLN A 76 1.09 7.83 15.78
CA GLN A 76 0.97 8.43 17.11
C GLN A 76 -0.48 8.75 17.46
N GLU A 77 -1.22 9.38 16.53
CA GLU A 77 -2.64 9.73 16.71
C GLU A 77 -3.51 8.51 17.03
N ASN A 78 -3.30 7.40 16.31
CA ASN A 78 -4.09 6.17 16.47
C ASN A 78 -3.55 5.24 17.56
N HIS A 79 -2.49 5.64 18.28
CA HIS A 79 -1.74 4.78 19.20
C HIS A 79 -1.30 3.45 18.57
N ASP A 80 -1.06 3.45 17.26
CA ASP A 80 -0.72 2.27 16.49
C ASP A 80 0.78 2.18 16.20
N ARG A 81 1.43 1.28 16.93
CA ARG A 81 2.85 1.01 16.75
C ARG A 81 3.20 0.45 15.37
N ARG A 82 2.31 -0.35 14.76
CA ARG A 82 2.57 -0.96 13.45
C ARG A 82 2.63 0.12 12.38
N ILE A 83 1.69 1.05 12.36
CA ILE A 83 1.69 2.18 11.43
C ILE A 83 2.91 3.08 11.69
N ARG A 84 3.16 3.41 12.96
CA ARG A 84 4.25 4.33 13.35
C ARG A 84 5.64 3.83 12.95
N GLU A 85 5.88 2.53 13.08
CA GLU A 85 7.21 1.93 12.86
C GLU A 85 7.32 1.22 11.49
N ALA A 86 6.27 1.18 10.68
CA ALA A 86 6.24 0.41 9.43
C ALA A 86 7.38 0.81 8.47
N PHE A 87 7.56 2.11 8.20
CA PHE A 87 8.63 2.58 7.31
C PHE A 87 10.03 2.36 7.89
N LEU A 88 10.20 2.47 9.21
CA LEU A 88 11.48 2.20 9.85
C LEU A 88 11.86 0.72 9.72
N LYS A 89 10.90 -0.18 9.93
CA LYS A 89 11.10 -1.62 9.75
C LYS A 89 11.40 -1.98 8.30
N LEU A 90 10.72 -1.32 7.36
CA LEU A 90 10.96 -1.46 5.92
C LEU A 90 12.39 -1.05 5.51
N LYS A 91 12.93 0.04 6.06
CA LYS A 91 14.31 0.47 5.78
C LYS A 91 15.35 -0.58 6.16
N ASN A 92 15.10 -1.34 7.22
CA ASN A 92 16.00 -2.42 7.67
C ASN A 92 15.70 -3.76 6.99
N PHE A 93 14.66 -3.83 6.14
CA PHE A 93 14.21 -5.06 5.51
C PHE A 93 15.22 -5.55 4.47
N GLY A 94 15.74 -4.66 3.61
CA GLY A 94 16.71 -5.01 2.58
C GLY A 94 17.98 -5.66 3.15
N GLU A 95 18.57 -5.04 4.17
CA GLU A 95 19.75 -5.59 4.87
C GLU A 95 19.46 -6.97 5.48
N THR A 96 18.27 -7.15 6.08
CA THR A 96 17.86 -8.44 6.64
C THR A 96 17.62 -9.48 5.54
N ALA A 97 17.07 -9.06 4.39
CA ALA A 97 16.82 -9.91 3.24
C ALA A 97 18.10 -10.42 2.60
N GLU A 98 19.13 -9.57 2.49
CA GLU A 98 20.46 -9.97 2.03
C GLU A 98 21.06 -11.05 2.94
N LEU A 99 21.00 -10.87 4.27
CA LEU A 99 21.51 -11.84 5.23
C LEU A 99 20.76 -13.20 5.17
N VAL A 100 19.45 -13.18 4.92
CA VAL A 100 18.65 -14.41 4.71
C VAL A 100 19.04 -15.10 3.40
N ASN A 101 19.19 -14.35 2.31
CA ASN A 101 19.60 -14.89 1.01
C ASN A 101 21.01 -15.52 1.06
N GLU A 102 21.92 -14.93 1.83
CA GLU A 102 23.26 -15.48 2.08
C GLU A 102 23.26 -16.67 3.07
N SER A 103 22.08 -17.15 3.50
CA SER A 103 21.88 -18.22 4.49
C SER A 103 22.52 -17.95 5.86
N ARG A 104 22.78 -16.66 6.18
CA ARG A 104 23.43 -16.26 7.45
C ARG A 104 22.45 -16.25 8.62
N ILE A 105 21.16 -16.09 8.35
CA ILE A 105 20.09 -16.06 9.37
C ILE A 105 18.81 -16.74 8.86
N ARG A 106 17.89 -17.09 9.77
CA ARG A 106 16.56 -17.64 9.41
C ARG A 106 15.62 -16.53 8.92
N ALA A 107 14.69 -16.88 8.05
CA ALA A 107 13.72 -15.95 7.46
C ALA A 107 12.61 -15.48 8.42
N ASP A 108 12.53 -15.99 9.65
CA ASP A 108 11.41 -15.66 10.57
C ASP A 108 11.31 -14.16 10.86
N HIS A 109 12.45 -13.46 10.90
CA HIS A 109 12.47 -12.01 11.10
C HIS A 109 11.85 -11.25 9.91
N LEU A 110 12.02 -11.76 8.69
CA LEU A 110 11.37 -11.20 7.49
C LEU A 110 9.89 -11.50 7.46
N VAL A 111 9.49 -12.70 7.89
CA VAL A 111 8.07 -13.09 8.02
C VAL A 111 7.36 -12.19 9.03
N ALA A 112 7.95 -11.97 10.21
CA ALA A 112 7.39 -11.06 11.21
C ALA A 112 7.28 -9.61 10.69
N CYS A 113 8.29 -9.13 9.96
CA CYS A 113 8.25 -7.80 9.35
C CYS A 113 7.13 -7.70 8.30
N LEU A 114 6.96 -8.74 7.49
CA LEU A 114 5.89 -8.81 6.49
C LEU A 114 4.49 -8.77 7.14
N GLU A 115 4.28 -9.54 8.20
CA GLU A 115 3.03 -9.54 8.97
C GLU A 115 2.73 -8.17 9.57
N ASP A 116 3.76 -7.49 10.10
CA ASP A 116 3.63 -6.14 10.62
C ASP A 116 3.25 -5.13 9.53
N ILE A 117 3.88 -5.21 8.36
CA ILE A 117 3.64 -4.29 7.23
C ILE A 117 2.25 -4.53 6.64
N THR A 118 1.89 -5.79 6.38
CA THR A 118 0.55 -6.14 5.86
C THR A 118 -0.54 -5.70 6.84
N GLY A 119 -0.35 -5.92 8.14
CA GLY A 119 -1.25 -5.43 9.17
C GLY A 119 -1.30 -3.89 9.28
N ALA A 120 -0.20 -3.19 9.02
CA ALA A 120 -0.20 -1.72 8.95
C ALA A 120 -0.98 -1.21 7.73
N VAL A 121 -0.80 -1.84 6.56
CA VAL A 121 -1.53 -1.50 5.34
C VAL A 121 -3.03 -1.72 5.50
N ASP A 122 -3.44 -2.83 6.10
CA ASP A 122 -4.84 -3.13 6.39
C ASP A 122 -5.48 -2.01 7.24
N LYS A 123 -4.84 -1.69 8.36
CA LYS A 123 -5.31 -0.62 9.24
C LYS A 123 -5.35 0.76 8.60
N LEU A 124 -4.35 1.08 7.78
CA LEU A 124 -4.36 2.33 7.02
C LEU A 124 -5.58 2.39 6.10
N TRP A 125 -5.92 1.27 5.46
CA TRP A 125 -7.09 1.20 4.60
C TRP A 125 -8.42 1.22 5.35
N ASP A 126 -8.48 0.76 6.61
CA ASP A 126 -9.63 0.94 7.49
C ASP A 126 -9.83 2.41 7.89
N LEU A 127 -8.73 3.15 8.05
CA LEU A 127 -8.74 4.59 8.34
C LEU A 127 -9.05 5.45 7.10
N ALA A 128 -8.86 4.90 5.90
CA ALA A 128 -9.17 5.58 4.65
C ALA A 128 -10.70 5.55 4.37
N PRO A 129 -11.23 6.52 3.63
CA PRO A 129 -12.64 6.50 3.22
C PRO A 129 -12.95 5.22 2.43
N GLY A 130 -14.04 4.52 2.80
CA GLY A 130 -14.43 3.25 2.20
C GLY A 130 -13.79 1.99 2.84
N GLY A 131 -13.36 2.10 4.10
CA GLY A 131 -12.51 1.17 4.86
C GLY A 131 -12.95 -0.27 5.12
N ASP A 132 -13.57 -0.97 4.17
CA ASP A 132 -13.65 -2.44 4.22
C ASP A 132 -13.50 -3.03 2.83
N THR A 133 -12.26 -3.28 2.42
CA THR A 133 -11.95 -3.75 1.07
C THR A 133 -10.74 -4.69 0.98
N LEU A 134 -9.86 -4.81 2.00
CA LEU A 134 -8.88 -5.92 2.01
C LEU A 134 -9.62 -7.26 2.16
N SER A 135 -10.60 -7.31 3.05
CA SER A 135 -11.57 -8.41 3.18
C SER A 135 -12.25 -8.75 1.85
N LYS A 136 -12.59 -7.73 1.05
CA LYS A 136 -13.22 -7.90 -0.27
C LYS A 136 -12.24 -8.37 -1.34
N LEU A 137 -10.99 -7.90 -1.31
CA LEU A 137 -9.93 -8.38 -2.20
C LEU A 137 -9.62 -9.86 -1.95
N LEU A 138 -9.48 -10.24 -0.69
CA LEU A 138 -9.23 -11.64 -0.31
C LEU A 138 -10.41 -12.55 -0.67
N ARG A 139 -11.64 -12.01 -0.72
CA ARG A 139 -12.83 -12.71 -1.25
C ARG A 139 -12.93 -12.71 -2.77
N GLY A 140 -12.14 -11.89 -3.46
CA GLY A 140 -12.19 -11.74 -4.92
C GLY A 140 -13.29 -10.80 -5.43
N ASP A 141 -13.88 -9.98 -4.57
CA ASP A 141 -15.09 -9.16 -4.85
C ASP A 141 -14.79 -7.82 -5.56
N PHE A 142 -13.60 -7.64 -6.14
CA PHE A 142 -13.32 -6.45 -6.95
C PHE A 142 -13.71 -6.70 -8.40
N ASP A 143 -14.89 -6.24 -8.78
CA ASP A 143 -15.17 -5.92 -10.18
C ASP A 143 -14.10 -4.93 -10.65
N GLN A 144 -13.39 -5.30 -11.72
CA GLN A 144 -12.38 -4.45 -12.33
C GLN A 144 -13.01 -3.08 -12.64
N PRO A 145 -12.35 -1.96 -12.29
CA PRO A 145 -12.87 -0.66 -12.69
C PRO A 145 -12.93 -0.64 -14.22
N ASP A 146 -14.16 -0.57 -14.74
CA ASP A 146 -14.46 -0.52 -16.16
C ASP A 146 -13.50 0.46 -16.84
N GLN A 147 -12.75 -0.08 -17.80
CA GLN A 147 -11.88 0.71 -18.65
C GLN A 147 -12.74 1.81 -19.28
N LEU A 148 -12.36 3.06 -19.01
CA LEU A 148 -12.91 4.23 -19.65
C LEU A 148 -12.87 3.98 -21.17
N LYS A 149 -14.04 3.73 -21.75
CA LYS A 149 -14.21 3.72 -23.21
C LYS A 149 -13.76 5.08 -23.70
N GLU A 150 -12.61 5.11 -24.37
CA GLU A 150 -12.28 6.18 -25.31
C GLU A 150 -13.36 6.15 -26.40
N SER A 151 -14.36 7.01 -26.23
CA SER A 151 -15.29 7.37 -27.28
C SER A 151 -14.52 8.20 -28.31
N ASN A 152 -13.79 7.53 -29.20
CA ASN A 152 -13.42 8.13 -30.48
C ASN A 152 -14.72 8.31 -31.27
N GLY A 153 -15.27 9.52 -31.19
CA GLY A 153 -16.38 9.94 -32.02
C GLY A 153 -15.94 9.90 -33.47
N GLU A 154 -16.49 8.96 -34.21
CA GLU A 154 -16.70 9.08 -35.66
C GLU A 154 -17.33 10.45 -35.94
N SER A 155 -16.66 11.26 -36.74
CA SER A 155 -17.28 12.34 -37.48
C SER A 155 -17.44 11.87 -38.91
N ASP A 156 -18.68 11.53 -39.24
CA ASP A 156 -19.20 11.15 -40.54
C ASP A 156 -18.90 12.18 -41.65
N ILE A 157 -18.90 11.64 -42.86
CA ILE A 157 -18.77 12.22 -44.20
C ILE A 157 -19.81 13.33 -44.46
#